data_AF-A0A3M1QLP7-F1
#
_entry.id   AF-A0A3M1QLP7-F1
#
_cell.length_a   1.000
_cell.length_b   1.000
_cell.length_c   1.000
_cell.angle_alpha   90.00
_cell.angle_beta   90.00
_cell.angle_gamma   90.00
#
_symmetry.space_group_name_H-M   'P 1'
#
loop_
_entity.id
_entity.type
_entity.pdbx_description
1 polymer ?
#
loop_
_entity_poly.entity_id
_entity_poly.type
_entity_poly.pdbx_seq_one_letter_code
_entity_poly.pdbx_strand_id
1 'polypeptide(L)'
;MAYPNRNQRPHQGRGGQAAPKRLPEAQSQPRPYRTEAGNLDPFWVNQKAEEEAQAFAALPPTQLRRFFDEVKGLKRQIDLLTSQEKGEARLEPEAAWGRVHPQFAMLKSKVVYAAGRLGKNMPTAFVQFVVNHVGWVRTHQDFEDFLVHFEAVVGFHRFLTTAKG
;
A
#
# COMPACT_ATOMS: atom_id res chain seq x y z
N MET A 1 54.02 30.49 40.46
CA MET A 1 52.73 29.78 40.57
C MET A 1 52.15 29.65 39.16
N ALA A 2 52.33 28.50 38.54
CA ALA A 2 51.89 28.22 37.17
C ALA A 2 50.83 27.10 37.23
N TYR A 3 49.64 27.36 36.69
CA TYR A 3 48.55 26.38 36.64
C TYR A 3 48.81 25.38 35.51
N PRO A 4 48.64 24.06 35.74
CA PRO A 4 48.83 23.07 34.69
C PRO A 4 47.66 23.04 33.69
N ASN A 5 48.06 22.92 32.44
CA ASN A 5 47.25 22.82 31.23
C ASN A 5 46.34 21.59 31.27
N ARG A 6 45.02 21.79 31.20
CA ARG A 6 44.01 20.72 31.22
C ARG A 6 43.76 20.23 29.79
N ASN A 7 44.31 19.06 29.49
CA ASN A 7 44.10 18.27 28.27
C ASN A 7 42.68 18.39 27.69
N GLN A 8 42.58 18.95 26.49
CA GLN A 8 41.45 18.79 25.60
C GLN A 8 41.42 17.34 25.10
N ARG A 9 40.39 16.58 25.48
CA ARG A 9 40.07 15.31 24.83
C ARG A 9 39.37 15.62 23.50
N PRO A 10 39.85 15.15 22.35
CA PRO A 10 39.08 15.27 21.11
C PRO A 10 37.85 14.37 21.22
N HIS A 11 36.69 15.01 21.23
CA HIS A 11 35.41 14.35 21.08
C HIS A 11 35.36 13.75 19.66
N GLN A 12 35.68 12.46 19.52
CA GLN A 12 35.39 11.72 18.29
C GLN A 12 33.87 11.60 18.15
N GLY A 13 33.28 12.59 17.48
CA GLY A 13 31.94 12.47 16.92
C GLY A 13 31.97 11.43 15.81
N ARG A 14 31.70 10.16 16.14
CA ARG A 14 31.33 9.16 15.14
C ARG A 14 29.84 9.31 14.85
N GLY A 15 29.48 10.46 14.29
CA GLY A 15 28.20 10.64 13.62
C GLY A 15 28.25 9.87 12.32
N GLY A 16 28.01 8.56 12.37
CA GLY A 16 27.67 7.80 11.17
C GLY A 16 26.43 8.45 10.59
N GLN A 17 26.59 9.22 9.52
CA GLN A 17 25.46 9.76 8.77
C GLN A 17 24.68 8.55 8.26
N ALA A 18 23.60 8.20 8.95
CA ALA A 18 22.65 7.23 8.45
C ALA A 18 22.21 7.73 7.09
N ALA A 19 22.42 6.91 6.05
CA ALA A 19 21.97 7.24 4.71
C ALA A 19 20.50 7.71 4.76
N PRO A 20 20.14 8.78 4.02
CA PRO A 20 18.78 9.30 4.07
C PRO A 20 17.80 8.17 3.73
N LYS A 21 16.78 7.98 4.58
CA LYS A 21 15.72 7.00 4.34
C LYS A 21 15.03 7.35 3.03
N ARG A 22 15.29 6.58 1.97
CA ARG A 22 14.60 6.73 0.68
C ARG A 22 13.27 5.99 0.73
N LEU A 23 12.22 6.66 0.25
CA LEU A 23 10.94 6.01 0.05
C LEU A 23 11.04 5.07 -1.16
N PRO A 24 10.36 3.92 -1.13
CA PRO A 24 10.25 3.09 -2.32
C PRO A 24 9.54 3.85 -3.44
N GLU A 25 10.03 3.64 -4.66
CA GLU A 25 9.40 4.09 -5.89
C GLU A 25 8.54 2.97 -6.47
N ALA A 26 7.53 3.33 -7.26
CA ALA A 26 6.70 2.35 -7.93
C ALA A 26 7.55 1.64 -9.00
N GLN A 27 7.59 0.32 -8.92
CA GLN A 27 8.26 -0.50 -9.92
C GLN A 27 7.38 -0.61 -11.18
N SER A 28 7.94 -1.07 -12.31
CA SER A 28 7.15 -1.36 -13.50
C SER A 28 6.11 -2.44 -13.21
N GLN A 29 4.91 -2.27 -13.77
CA GLN A 29 3.87 -3.28 -13.65
C GLN A 29 4.33 -4.55 -14.37
N PRO A 30 4.35 -5.71 -13.69
CA PRO A 30 4.88 -6.94 -14.30
C PRO A 30 4.03 -7.40 -15.48
N ARG A 31 2.71 -7.16 -15.40
CA ARG A 31 1.68 -7.50 -16.41
C ARG A 31 0.50 -6.53 -16.28
N PRO A 32 -0.30 -6.25 -17.31
CA PRO A 32 -1.56 -5.54 -17.13
C PRO A 32 -2.52 -6.31 -16.19
N TYR A 33 -3.51 -5.64 -15.60
CA TYR A 33 -4.55 -6.35 -14.84
C TYR A 33 -5.41 -7.24 -15.71
N ARG A 34 -5.65 -6.83 -16.96
CA ARG A 34 -6.52 -7.53 -17.89
C ARG A 34 -5.73 -8.20 -19.00
N THR A 35 -6.24 -9.35 -19.40
CA THR A 35 -5.84 -10.05 -20.62
C THR A 35 -6.20 -9.22 -21.86
N GLU A 36 -5.64 -9.58 -23.02
CA GLU A 36 -6.01 -8.97 -24.31
C GLU A 36 -7.51 -9.11 -24.63
N ALA A 37 -8.16 -10.15 -24.09
CA ALA A 37 -9.61 -10.36 -24.20
C ALA A 37 -10.45 -9.43 -23.30
N GLY A 38 -9.80 -8.56 -22.50
CA GLY A 38 -10.46 -7.60 -21.63
C GLY A 38 -10.96 -8.18 -20.31
N ASN A 39 -10.69 -9.45 -19.98
CA ASN A 39 -11.02 -10.05 -18.68
C ASN A 39 -9.86 -9.86 -17.69
N LEU A 40 -10.17 -9.75 -16.38
CA LEU A 40 -9.17 -9.79 -15.31
C LEU A 40 -8.29 -11.04 -15.46
N ASP A 41 -6.98 -10.85 -15.53
CA ASP A 41 -6.02 -11.94 -15.67
C ASP A 41 -5.99 -12.75 -14.36
N PRO A 42 -6.32 -14.06 -14.40
CA PRO A 42 -6.31 -14.94 -13.24
C PRO A 42 -4.98 -14.98 -12.48
N PHE A 43 -3.87 -14.58 -13.13
CA PHE A 43 -2.57 -14.41 -12.48
C PHE A 43 -2.66 -13.52 -11.22
N TRP A 44 -3.44 -12.43 -11.27
CA TRP A 44 -3.56 -11.47 -10.18
C TRP A 44 -4.26 -12.06 -8.96
N VAL A 45 -5.35 -12.79 -9.15
CA VAL A 45 -6.18 -13.29 -8.04
C VAL A 45 -5.74 -14.65 -7.50
N ASN A 46 -4.84 -15.35 -8.22
CA ASN A 46 -4.31 -16.65 -7.79
C ASN A 46 -2.83 -16.49 -7.39
N GLN A 47 -1.92 -16.83 -8.31
CA GLN A 47 -0.48 -16.92 -8.06
C GLN A 47 0.07 -15.65 -7.41
N LYS A 48 -0.22 -14.47 -7.99
CA LYS A 48 0.36 -13.22 -7.51
C LYS A 48 -0.16 -12.84 -6.13
N ALA A 49 -1.45 -13.06 -5.88
CA ALA A 49 -2.06 -12.79 -4.58
C ALA A 49 -1.49 -13.71 -3.47
N GLU A 50 -1.25 -14.98 -3.77
CA GLU A 50 -0.64 -15.92 -2.83
C GLU A 50 0.82 -15.55 -2.52
N GLU A 51 1.62 -15.24 -3.55
CA GLU A 51 3.01 -14.78 -3.40
C GLU A 51 3.11 -13.56 -2.47
N GLU A 52 2.23 -12.58 -2.67
CA GLU A 52 2.20 -11.36 -1.87
C GLU A 52 1.70 -11.61 -0.45
N ALA A 53 0.65 -12.41 -0.28
CA ALA A 53 0.18 -12.83 1.03
C ALA A 53 1.27 -13.53 1.86
N GLN A 54 2.06 -14.39 1.23
CA GLN A 54 3.21 -15.04 1.86
C GLN A 54 4.31 -14.04 2.22
N ALA A 55 4.61 -13.07 1.34
CA ALA A 55 5.55 -12.00 1.61
C ALA A 55 5.09 -11.08 2.76
N PHE A 56 3.78 -11.07 3.07
CA PHE A 56 3.18 -10.29 4.15
C PHE A 56 3.05 -11.07 5.46
N ALA A 57 3.68 -12.25 5.60
CA ALA A 57 3.49 -13.12 6.76
C ALA A 57 3.75 -12.46 8.13
N ALA A 58 4.65 -11.47 8.21
CA ALA A 58 4.93 -10.73 9.46
C ALA A 58 3.96 -9.57 9.75
N LEU A 59 3.09 -9.23 8.79
CA LEU A 59 2.07 -8.18 8.97
C LEU A 59 0.90 -8.73 9.79
N PRO A 60 0.48 -8.05 10.88
CA PRO A 60 -0.70 -8.47 11.62
C PRO A 60 -1.96 -8.45 10.74
N PRO A 61 -2.83 -9.48 10.78
CA PRO A 61 -4.05 -9.53 9.96
C PRO A 61 -4.96 -8.31 10.12
N THR A 62 -4.98 -7.71 11.32
CA THR A 62 -5.72 -6.49 11.61
C THR A 62 -5.19 -5.28 10.85
N GLN A 63 -3.87 -5.19 10.61
CA GLN A 63 -3.29 -4.09 9.83
C GLN A 63 -3.63 -4.23 8.35
N LEU A 64 -3.44 -5.43 7.79
CA LEU A 64 -3.82 -5.71 6.39
C LEU A 64 -5.29 -5.40 6.13
N ARG A 65 -6.18 -5.89 7.02
CA ARG A 65 -7.62 -5.62 6.94
C ARG A 65 -7.94 -4.13 7.00
N ARG A 66 -7.29 -3.35 7.88
CA ARG A 66 -7.52 -1.89 7.95
C ARG A 66 -7.20 -1.17 6.65
N PHE A 67 -6.10 -1.52 5.98
CA PHE A 67 -5.78 -0.97 4.67
C PHE A 67 -6.81 -1.38 3.62
N PHE A 68 -7.21 -2.66 3.59
CA PHE A 68 -8.23 -3.13 2.66
C PHE A 68 -9.61 -2.47 2.88
N ASP A 69 -10.02 -2.31 4.15
CA ASP A 69 -11.27 -1.63 4.49
C ASP A 69 -11.28 -0.16 4.08
N GLU A 70 -10.11 0.50 4.11
CA GLU A 70 -9.97 1.85 3.58
C GLU A 70 -10.21 1.89 2.06
N VAL A 71 -9.61 0.97 1.29
CA VAL A 71 -9.83 0.86 -0.16
C VAL A 71 -11.30 0.56 -0.47
N LYS A 72 -11.95 -0.35 0.28
CA LYS A 72 -13.40 -0.58 0.16
C LYS A 72 -14.24 0.65 0.50
N GLY A 73 -13.78 1.50 1.43
CA GLY A 73 -14.41 2.78 1.72
C GLY A 73 -14.43 3.70 0.50
N LEU A 74 -13.32 3.75 -0.24
CA LEU A 74 -13.22 4.50 -1.50
C LEU A 74 -14.17 3.94 -2.57
N LYS A 75 -14.28 2.61 -2.70
CA LYS A 75 -15.26 1.97 -3.58
C LYS A 75 -16.69 2.37 -3.24
N ARG A 76 -17.08 2.33 -1.96
CA ARG A 76 -18.41 2.81 -1.53
C ARG A 76 -18.64 4.28 -1.87
N GLN A 77 -17.61 5.12 -1.77
CA GLN A 77 -17.73 6.52 -2.17
C GLN A 77 -18.00 6.66 -3.68
N ILE A 78 -17.34 5.87 -4.53
CA ILE A 78 -17.61 5.81 -5.97
C ILE A 78 -19.04 5.33 -6.22
N ASP A 79 -19.48 4.28 -5.52
CA ASP A 79 -20.84 3.76 -5.66
C ASP A 79 -21.90 4.80 -5.31
N LEU A 80 -21.70 5.59 -4.25
CA LEU A 80 -22.58 6.69 -3.89
C LEU A 80 -22.61 7.79 -4.97
N LEU A 81 -21.44 8.19 -5.47
CA LEU A 81 -21.32 9.21 -6.52
C LEU A 81 -21.93 8.79 -7.86
N THR A 82 -22.02 7.49 -8.12
CA THR A 82 -22.56 6.90 -9.36
C THR A 82 -24.00 6.40 -9.21
N SER A 83 -24.53 6.40 -7.99
CA SER A 83 -25.92 6.05 -7.70
C SER A 83 -26.84 7.25 -7.93
N GLN A 84 -28.05 6.99 -8.42
CA GLN A 84 -29.12 7.99 -8.45
C GLN A 84 -29.84 8.00 -7.11
N GLU A 85 -29.32 8.73 -6.13
CA GLU A 85 -30.14 9.12 -4.98
C GLU A 85 -30.93 10.39 -5.32
N LYS A 86 -32.15 10.49 -4.76
CA LYS A 86 -33.10 11.57 -5.06
C LYS A 86 -32.46 12.94 -4.82
N GLY A 87 -32.13 13.66 -5.90
CA GLY A 87 -31.70 15.05 -5.87
C GLY A 87 -30.25 15.31 -6.26
N GLU A 88 -29.42 14.28 -6.47
CA GLU A 88 -28.03 14.46 -6.92
C GLU A 88 -27.81 14.01 -8.37
N ALA A 89 -26.91 14.71 -9.06
CA ALA A 89 -26.51 14.35 -10.41
C ALA A 89 -25.59 13.12 -10.39
N ARG A 90 -26.03 12.05 -11.05
CA ARG A 90 -25.23 10.84 -11.27
C ARG A 90 -23.95 11.19 -12.01
N LEU A 91 -22.80 10.83 -11.44
CA LEU A 91 -21.52 10.88 -12.15
C LEU A 91 -21.31 9.59 -12.93
N GLU A 92 -20.63 9.72 -14.08
CA GLU A 92 -20.04 8.57 -14.75
C GLU A 92 -18.91 7.97 -13.88
N PRO A 93 -18.69 6.64 -13.91
CA PRO A 93 -17.72 5.98 -13.03
C PRO A 93 -16.32 6.56 -13.09
N GLU A 94 -15.83 6.93 -14.27
CA GLU A 94 -14.50 7.54 -14.43
C GLU A 94 -14.44 8.95 -13.81
N ALA A 95 -15.54 9.72 -13.89
CA ALA A 95 -15.62 11.03 -13.24
C ALA A 95 -15.68 10.92 -11.71
N ALA A 96 -16.39 9.91 -11.19
CA ALA A 96 -16.39 9.59 -9.77
C ALA A 96 -14.99 9.14 -9.30
N TRP A 97 -14.32 8.28 -10.07
CA TRP A 97 -12.93 7.89 -9.82
C TRP A 97 -12.00 9.09 -9.77
N GLY A 98 -12.11 10.06 -10.68
CA GLY A 98 -11.32 11.29 -10.66
C GLY A 98 -11.40 12.07 -9.34
N ARG A 99 -12.54 12.00 -8.62
CA ARG A 99 -12.71 12.62 -7.29
C ARG A 99 -12.08 11.79 -6.15
N VAL A 100 -11.99 10.48 -6.31
CA VAL A 100 -11.54 9.53 -5.30
C VAL A 100 -10.06 9.18 -5.44
N HIS A 101 -9.51 9.24 -6.65
CA HIS A 101 -8.13 8.90 -6.99
C HIS A 101 -7.08 9.62 -6.11
N PRO A 102 -7.21 10.93 -5.78
CA PRO A 102 -6.27 11.56 -4.84
C PRO A 102 -6.26 10.91 -3.45
N GLN A 103 -7.41 10.46 -2.95
CA GLN A 103 -7.51 9.76 -1.68
C GLN A 103 -6.90 8.37 -1.75
N PHE A 104 -7.07 7.68 -2.89
CA PHE A 104 -6.37 6.43 -3.16
C PHE A 104 -4.84 6.63 -3.16
N ALA A 105 -4.35 7.69 -3.81
CA ALA A 105 -2.93 8.01 -3.84
C ALA A 105 -2.35 8.29 -2.44
N MET A 106 -3.17 8.77 -1.50
CA MET A 106 -2.77 8.97 -0.10
C MET A 106 -2.43 7.67 0.64
N LEU A 107 -2.81 6.50 0.14
CA LEU A 107 -2.38 5.22 0.71
C LEU A 107 -0.86 5.10 0.77
N LYS A 108 -0.14 5.70 -0.19
CA LYS A 108 1.33 5.74 -0.19
C LYS A 108 1.89 6.45 1.05
N SER A 109 1.33 7.60 1.44
CA SER A 109 1.81 8.31 2.64
C SER A 109 1.42 7.57 3.92
N LYS A 110 0.23 6.98 3.96
CA LYS A 110 -0.28 6.20 5.10
C LYS A 110 0.57 4.95 5.36
N VAL A 111 0.92 4.18 4.33
CA VAL A 111 1.74 2.96 4.51
C VAL A 111 3.15 3.30 4.97
N VAL A 112 3.74 4.39 4.48
CA VAL A 112 5.06 4.88 4.91
C VAL A 112 5.03 5.31 6.38
N TYR A 113 4.01 6.05 6.79
CA TYR A 113 3.84 6.44 8.19
C TYR A 113 3.67 5.21 9.09
N ALA A 114 2.82 4.27 8.68
CA ALA A 114 2.59 3.03 9.42
C ALA A 114 3.87 2.18 9.53
N ALA A 115 4.70 2.12 8.48
CA ALA A 115 6.01 1.46 8.50
C ALA A 115 6.95 2.08 9.55
N GLY A 116 6.98 3.40 9.66
CA GLY A 116 7.75 4.10 10.69
C GLY A 116 7.32 3.76 12.12
N ARG A 117 6.03 3.49 12.33
CA ARG A 117 5.44 3.15 13.64
C ARG A 117 5.56 1.67 14.01
N LEU A 118 5.33 0.77 13.05
CA LEU A 118 5.28 -0.67 13.27
C LEU A 118 6.66 -1.35 13.16
N GLY A 119 7.64 -0.67 12.56
CA GLY A 119 9.01 -1.17 12.41
C GLY A 119 9.02 -2.55 11.76
N LYS A 120 9.60 -3.55 12.44
CA LYS A 120 9.73 -4.93 11.94
C LYS A 120 8.41 -5.64 11.63
N ASN A 121 7.29 -5.16 12.17
CA ASN A 121 5.96 -5.72 11.94
C ASN A 121 5.31 -5.17 10.66
N MET A 122 5.98 -4.27 9.94
CA MET A 122 5.59 -3.82 8.61
C MET A 122 6.58 -4.37 7.57
N PRO A 123 6.23 -5.44 6.84
CA PRO A 123 7.07 -5.96 5.77
C PRO A 123 7.32 -4.90 4.71
N THR A 124 8.58 -4.76 4.28
CA THR A 124 8.94 -3.89 3.14
C THR A 124 8.16 -4.28 1.87
N ALA A 125 7.88 -5.58 1.70
CA ALA A 125 7.03 -6.09 0.63
C ALA A 125 5.63 -5.47 0.63
N PHE A 126 5.00 -5.28 1.81
CA PHE A 126 3.68 -4.65 1.89
C PHE A 126 3.72 -3.16 1.56
N VAL A 127 4.77 -2.47 2.01
CA VAL A 127 4.99 -1.06 1.63
C VAL A 127 5.14 -0.94 0.12
N GLN A 128 5.94 -1.81 -0.50
CA GLN A 128 6.17 -1.83 -1.94
C GLN A 128 4.89 -2.19 -2.71
N PHE A 129 4.10 -3.14 -2.22
CA PHE A 129 2.79 -3.48 -2.79
C PHE A 129 1.89 -2.25 -2.89
N VAL A 130 1.67 -1.52 -1.79
CA VAL A 130 0.84 -0.31 -1.80
C VAL A 130 1.41 0.74 -2.77
N VAL A 131 2.72 0.96 -2.76
CA VAL A 131 3.39 1.94 -3.64
C VAL A 131 3.24 1.57 -5.12
N ASN A 132 3.40 0.30 -5.46
CA ASN A 132 3.25 -0.23 -6.80
C ASN A 132 1.82 -0.04 -7.30
N HIS A 133 0.84 -0.55 -6.57
CA HIS A 133 -0.55 -0.51 -7.01
C HIS A 133 -1.12 0.92 -7.05
N VAL A 134 -0.69 1.81 -6.16
CA VAL A 134 -0.96 3.26 -6.30
C VAL A 134 -0.35 3.86 -7.58
N GLY A 135 0.80 3.36 -8.01
CA GLY A 135 1.45 3.79 -9.26
C GLY A 135 0.84 3.16 -10.53
N TRP A 136 0.20 1.99 -10.42
CA TRP A 136 -0.33 1.24 -11.57
C TRP A 136 -1.80 1.54 -11.85
N VAL A 137 -2.60 1.81 -10.82
CA VAL A 137 -4.02 2.10 -10.97
C VAL A 137 -4.20 3.52 -11.52
N ARG A 138 -4.72 3.64 -12.74
CA ARG A 138 -4.92 4.94 -13.41
C ARG A 138 -6.38 5.22 -13.73
N THR A 139 -7.14 4.20 -14.05
CA THR A 139 -8.55 4.28 -14.42
C THR A 139 -9.46 3.71 -13.32
N HIS A 140 -10.76 3.97 -13.42
CA HIS A 140 -11.76 3.29 -12.59
C HIS A 140 -11.67 1.76 -12.73
N GLN A 141 -11.40 1.27 -13.95
CA GLN A 141 -11.32 -0.17 -14.21
C GLN A 141 -10.11 -0.81 -13.52
N ASP A 142 -8.95 -0.16 -13.55
CA ASP A 142 -7.76 -0.64 -12.83
C ASP A 142 -8.01 -0.70 -11.32
N PHE A 143 -8.80 0.24 -10.79
CA PHE A 143 -9.14 0.29 -9.37
C PHE A 143 -10.02 -0.90 -8.96
N GLU A 144 -11.04 -1.22 -9.76
CA GLU A 144 -11.88 -2.40 -9.53
C GLU A 144 -11.06 -3.69 -9.61
N ASP A 145 -10.19 -3.81 -10.61
CA ASP A 145 -9.33 -4.99 -10.78
C ASP A 145 -8.32 -5.12 -9.62
N PHE A 146 -7.74 -4.01 -9.17
CA PHE A 146 -6.91 -3.96 -7.96
C PHE A 146 -7.68 -4.38 -6.71
N LEU A 147 -8.94 -3.95 -6.56
CA LEU A 147 -9.74 -4.28 -5.39
C LEU A 147 -9.95 -5.79 -5.26
N VAL A 148 -10.26 -6.46 -6.38
CA VAL A 148 -10.41 -7.93 -6.43
C VAL A 148 -9.09 -8.63 -6.11
N HIS A 149 -7.98 -8.15 -6.67
CA HIS A 149 -6.65 -8.68 -6.34
C HIS A 149 -6.31 -8.51 -4.85
N PHE A 150 -6.56 -7.32 -4.28
CA PHE A 150 -6.27 -7.06 -2.87
C PHE A 150 -7.17 -7.89 -1.94
N GLU A 151 -8.42 -8.14 -2.33
CA GLU A 151 -9.30 -9.07 -1.61
C GLU A 151 -8.74 -10.51 -1.60
N ALA A 152 -8.23 -11.01 -2.74
CA ALA A 152 -7.59 -12.31 -2.82
C ALA A 152 -6.36 -12.41 -1.90
N VAL A 153 -5.50 -11.37 -1.90
CA VAL A 153 -4.35 -11.28 -0.99
C VAL A 153 -4.78 -11.36 0.47
N VAL A 154 -5.84 -10.65 0.86
CA VAL A 154 -6.40 -10.71 2.23
C VAL A 154 -6.88 -12.12 2.57
N GLY A 155 -7.54 -12.80 1.63
CA GLY A 155 -7.99 -14.18 1.77
C GLY A 155 -6.84 -15.15 2.04
N PHE A 156 -5.82 -15.16 1.18
CA PHE A 156 -4.63 -15.99 1.35
C PHE A 156 -3.87 -15.65 2.64
N HIS A 157 -3.68 -14.36 2.95
CA HIS A 157 -2.99 -13.94 4.16
C HIS A 157 -3.70 -14.43 5.43
N ARG A 158 -5.04 -14.37 5.44
CA ARG A 158 -5.84 -14.87 6.55
C ARG A 158 -5.65 -16.37 6.74
N PHE A 159 -5.66 -17.15 5.66
CA PHE A 159 -5.42 -18.59 5.71
C PHE A 159 -4.02 -18.91 6.28
N LEU A 160 -2.98 -18.26 5.74
CA LEU A 160 -1.57 -18.50 6.13
C LEU A 160 -1.23 -18.07 7.56
N THR A 161 -1.93 -17.06 8.10
CA THR A 161 -1.70 -16.59 9.47
C THR A 161 -2.56 -17.32 10.51
N THR A 162 -3.71 -17.88 10.12
CA THR A 162 -4.50 -18.76 10.99
C THR A 162 -3.88 -20.15 11.11
N ALA A 163 -3.23 -20.67 10.08
CA ALA A 163 -2.54 -21.97 10.13
C ALA A 163 -1.28 -22.00 11.03
N LYS A 164 -0.81 -20.84 11.52
CA LYS A 164 0.41 -20.69 12.32
C LYS A 164 0.16 -20.41 13.81
N GLY A 165 -1.11 -20.37 14.24
CA GLY A 165 -1.51 -20.18 15.65
C GLY A 165 -2.13 -21.45 16.21
#